data_AF-A0ABD2PQ06-F1
#
_entry.id   AF-A0ABD2PQ06-F1
#
_cell.length_a   1.000
_cell.length_b   1.000
_cell.length_c   1.000
_cell.angle_alpha   90.00
_cell.angle_beta   90.00
_cell.angle_gamma   90.00
#
_symmetry.space_group_name_H-M   'P 1'
#
loop_
_entity.id
_entity.type
_entity.pdbx_description
1 polymer ?
#
loop_
_entity_poly.entity_id
_entity_poly.type
_entity_poly.pdbx_seq_one_letter_code
_entity_poly.pdbx_strand_id
1 'polypeptide(L)'
;EQSRVKLRGPDADYINASLIYDHEPRNPAYIATQTPMESTMKDFWQMVWDQASVTIVAMDKLECLVKPDSDKIVDDPTVAVQYWPEEGWERYGDFEVHLVSEHMFCGKEYVVRSFYLKNLQSNETRTVTQFHFLAWSTESPSSVSTTMLEFRRRVNKSFRGKCSPIIIHCPDGSGATGTYLLLDMVLNRIQRGIKELDIAATLEHIRDQRQGTVQTKKQFEFVLAAIAEEVNALLKATNGNS
;
A
#
# COMPACT_ATOMS: atom_id res chain seq x y z
N GLU A 1 -9.55 17.05 5.70
CA GLU A 1 -9.32 17.91 4.52
C GLU A 1 -7.84 18.24 4.27
N GLN A 2 -7.05 18.63 5.27
CA GLN A 2 -5.69 19.14 5.05
C GLN A 2 -4.70 18.11 4.45
N SER A 3 -4.86 16.83 4.78
CA SER A 3 -4.01 15.73 4.29
C SER A 3 -4.59 14.99 3.08
N ARG A 4 -5.76 15.38 2.55
CA ARG A 4 -6.40 14.61 1.46
C ARG A 4 -5.60 14.71 0.17
N VAL A 5 -5.56 13.64 -0.60
CA VAL A 5 -5.10 13.69 -1.99
C VAL A 5 -6.12 14.48 -2.81
N LYS A 6 -5.63 15.35 -3.71
CA LYS A 6 -6.44 16.06 -4.70
C LYS A 6 -6.06 15.59 -6.08
N LEU A 7 -7.03 15.08 -6.82
CA LEU A 7 -6.85 14.67 -8.21
C LEU A 7 -6.73 15.90 -9.11
N ARG A 8 -5.93 15.80 -10.18
CA ARG A 8 -5.91 16.82 -11.22
C ARG A 8 -6.98 16.47 -12.26
N GLY A 9 -7.96 17.35 -12.44
CA GLY A 9 -8.97 17.17 -13.48
C GLY A 9 -10.15 18.14 -13.35
N PRO A 10 -10.98 18.25 -14.41
CA PRO A 10 -12.17 19.10 -14.40
C PRO A 10 -13.34 18.50 -13.60
N ASP A 11 -13.41 17.16 -13.50
CA ASP A 11 -14.54 16.42 -12.94
C ASP A 11 -14.15 15.84 -11.57
N ALA A 12 -14.52 16.54 -10.49
CA ALA A 12 -14.31 16.18 -9.09
C ALA A 12 -12.86 15.88 -8.65
N ASP A 13 -12.34 16.67 -7.70
CA ASP A 13 -10.96 16.53 -7.20
C ASP A 13 -10.80 15.47 -6.09
N TYR A 14 -11.85 14.68 -5.82
CA TYR A 14 -11.96 13.84 -4.63
C TYR A 14 -11.60 12.38 -4.89
N ILE A 15 -10.74 11.85 -4.03
CA ILE A 15 -10.53 10.43 -3.80
C ILE A 15 -10.36 10.21 -2.30
N ASN A 16 -10.83 9.09 -1.76
CA ASN A 16 -10.64 8.75 -0.35
C ASN A 16 -9.21 8.24 -0.09
N ALA A 17 -8.26 9.18 -0.14
CA ALA A 17 -6.86 8.94 0.13
C ALA A 17 -6.26 10.08 0.94
N SER A 18 -5.31 9.74 1.83
CA SER A 18 -4.57 10.68 2.66
C SER A 18 -3.08 10.59 2.36
N LEU A 19 -2.45 11.75 2.16
CA LEU A 19 -1.01 11.93 2.19
C LEU A 19 -0.50 11.72 3.61
N ILE A 20 0.53 10.87 3.76
CA ILE A 20 1.16 10.61 5.05
C ILE A 20 2.63 11.03 4.97
N TYR A 21 2.96 12.02 5.77
CA TYR A 21 4.30 12.57 5.95
C TYR A 21 4.99 11.90 7.14
N ASP A 22 6.29 11.63 6.98
CA ASP A 22 7.16 11.14 8.04
C ASP A 22 8.18 12.24 8.42
N HIS A 23 9.44 12.12 7.98
CA HIS A 23 10.51 13.05 8.33
C HIS A 23 10.59 14.29 7.42
N GLU A 24 10.15 14.17 6.16
CA GLU A 24 10.17 15.25 5.17
C GLU A 24 8.78 15.93 5.08
N PRO A 25 8.61 17.17 5.60
CA PRO A 25 7.28 17.80 5.65
C PRO A 25 6.75 18.23 4.28
N ARG A 26 7.61 18.27 3.25
CA ARG A 26 7.23 18.69 1.89
C ARG A 26 6.89 17.53 0.97
N ASN A 27 7.36 16.32 1.29
CA ASN A 27 7.21 15.15 0.43
C ASN A 27 6.52 14.04 1.24
N PRO A 28 5.30 13.64 0.86
CA PRO A 28 4.65 12.52 1.52
C PRO A 28 5.47 11.25 1.29
N ALA A 29 5.66 10.45 2.35
CA ALA A 29 6.31 9.16 2.25
C ALA A 29 5.33 8.07 1.77
N TYR A 30 4.05 8.23 2.11
CA TYR A 30 3.00 7.27 1.80
C TYR A 30 1.71 7.96 1.37
N ILE A 31 0.86 7.19 0.71
CA ILE A 31 -0.55 7.50 0.49
C ILE A 31 -1.34 6.34 1.08
N ALA A 32 -2.21 6.61 2.04
CA ALA A 32 -3.13 5.62 2.59
C ALA A 32 -4.52 5.83 1.98
N THR A 33 -5.07 4.82 1.31
CA THR A 33 -6.33 4.90 0.56
C THR A 33 -7.19 3.68 0.78
N GLN A 34 -8.50 3.80 0.57
CA GLN A 34 -9.37 2.62 0.46
C GLN A 34 -9.06 1.83 -0.81
N THR A 35 -9.46 0.56 -0.83
CA THR A 35 -9.44 -0.25 -2.05
C THR A 35 -10.41 0.36 -3.08
N PRO A 36 -10.01 0.44 -4.37
CA PRO A 36 -10.88 0.98 -5.40
C PRO A 36 -12.22 0.24 -5.48
N MET A 37 -13.27 1.02 -5.66
CA MET A 37 -14.60 0.57 -6.08
C MET A 37 -14.73 0.80 -7.59
N GLU A 38 -15.70 0.16 -8.24
CA GLU A 38 -15.93 0.26 -9.69
C GLU A 38 -15.94 1.72 -10.19
N SER A 39 -16.66 2.60 -9.48
CA SER A 39 -16.78 4.02 -9.80
C SER A 39 -15.48 4.83 -9.65
N THR A 40 -14.50 4.32 -8.90
CA THR A 40 -13.27 5.03 -8.49
C THR A 40 -11.98 4.42 -9.06
N MET A 41 -12.06 3.36 -9.88
CA MET A 41 -10.86 2.73 -10.46
C MET A 41 -10.05 3.70 -11.32
N LYS A 42 -10.75 4.52 -12.14
CA LYS A 42 -10.09 5.56 -12.95
C LYS A 42 -9.39 6.60 -12.07
N ASP A 43 -10.01 6.97 -10.95
CA ASP A 43 -9.53 7.98 -10.01
C ASP A 43 -8.30 7.48 -9.27
N PHE A 44 -8.27 6.18 -8.94
CA PHE A 44 -7.11 5.52 -8.36
C PHE A 44 -5.90 5.56 -9.29
N TRP A 45 -6.06 5.21 -10.58
CA TRP A 45 -4.97 5.28 -11.54
C TRP A 45 -4.54 6.72 -11.86
N GLN A 46 -5.49 7.67 -11.85
CA GLN A 46 -5.17 9.10 -11.90
C GLN A 46 -4.31 9.52 -10.71
N MET A 47 -4.64 9.09 -9.49
CA MET A 47 -3.83 9.35 -8.30
C MET A 47 -2.43 8.74 -8.42
N VAL A 48 -2.32 7.47 -8.84
CA VAL A 48 -1.02 6.80 -9.07
C VAL A 48 -0.15 7.63 -10.02
N TRP A 49 -0.75 8.14 -11.09
CA TRP A 49 -0.08 8.99 -12.07
C TRP A 49 0.30 10.37 -11.52
N ASP A 50 -0.63 11.10 -10.93
CA ASP A 50 -0.42 12.47 -10.45
C ASP A 50 0.61 12.55 -9.33
N GLN A 51 0.67 11.51 -8.48
CA GLN A 51 1.60 11.43 -7.35
C GLN A 51 2.95 10.82 -7.73
N ALA A 52 3.15 10.47 -9.00
CA ALA A 52 4.34 9.78 -9.49
C ALA A 52 4.68 8.51 -8.71
N SER A 53 3.66 7.84 -8.15
CA SER A 53 3.81 6.62 -7.38
C SER A 53 4.13 5.44 -8.30
N VAL A 54 5.23 4.74 -8.01
CA VAL A 54 5.64 3.54 -8.75
C VAL A 54 5.50 2.25 -7.93
N THR A 55 5.04 2.36 -6.68
CA THR A 55 4.88 1.23 -5.77
C THR A 55 3.50 1.27 -5.12
N ILE A 56 2.78 0.15 -5.23
CA ILE A 56 1.48 -0.07 -4.59
C ILE A 56 1.62 -1.25 -3.63
N VAL A 57 1.11 -1.12 -2.42
CA VAL A 57 0.98 -2.17 -1.41
C VAL A 57 -0.50 -2.42 -1.17
N ALA A 58 -0.98 -3.58 -1.60
CA ALA A 58 -2.34 -4.04 -1.38
C ALA A 58 -2.35 -5.04 -0.21
N MET A 59 -3.28 -4.86 0.72
CA MET A 59 -3.42 -5.70 1.93
C MET A 59 -4.77 -6.43 1.96
N ASP A 60 -5.48 -6.46 0.83
CA ASP A 60 -6.74 -7.15 0.63
C ASP A 60 -6.51 -8.65 0.46
N LYS A 61 -7.50 -9.46 0.84
CA LYS A 61 -7.55 -10.83 0.37
C LYS A 61 -8.11 -10.83 -1.05
N LEU A 62 -7.52 -11.63 -1.93
CA LEU A 62 -7.96 -11.70 -3.33
C LEU A 62 -9.43 -12.10 -3.46
N GLU A 63 -9.93 -12.98 -2.58
CA GLU A 63 -11.32 -13.43 -2.53
C GLU A 63 -12.33 -12.33 -2.15
N CYS A 64 -11.86 -11.24 -1.55
CA CYS A 64 -12.70 -10.09 -1.19
C CYS A 64 -12.86 -9.08 -2.32
N LEU A 65 -12.16 -9.27 -3.44
CA LEU A 65 -12.20 -8.37 -4.59
C LEU A 65 -13.14 -8.93 -5.65
N VAL A 66 -14.12 -8.13 -6.04
CA VAL A 66 -14.99 -8.47 -7.16
C VAL A 66 -14.26 -8.17 -8.46
N LYS A 67 -14.27 -9.13 -9.38
CA LYS A 67 -13.84 -8.89 -10.75
C LYS A 67 -14.95 -8.14 -11.47
N PRO A 68 -14.67 -6.96 -12.05
CA PRO A 68 -15.63 -6.30 -12.92
C PRO A 68 -15.81 -7.19 -14.15
N ASP A 69 -16.88 -8.01 -14.15
CA ASP A 69 -17.28 -8.81 -15.30
C ASP A 69 -18.25 -7.98 -16.14
N SER A 70 -18.14 -8.02 -17.46
CA SER A 70 -18.99 -7.21 -18.34
C SER A 70 -20.49 -7.55 -18.20
N ASP A 71 -20.80 -8.75 -17.70
CA ASP A 71 -22.15 -9.28 -17.62
C ASP A 71 -22.75 -9.26 -16.19
N LYS A 72 -21.99 -8.84 -15.18
CA LYS A 72 -22.47 -8.74 -13.79
C LYS A 72 -22.27 -7.33 -13.25
N ILE A 73 -23.36 -6.58 -13.23
CA ILE A 73 -23.43 -5.33 -12.47
C ILE A 73 -23.16 -5.67 -11.00
N VAL A 74 -22.21 -4.96 -10.39
CA VAL A 74 -22.01 -5.04 -8.94
C VAL A 74 -23.19 -4.32 -8.30
N ASP A 75 -24.11 -5.07 -7.70
CA ASP A 75 -25.34 -4.52 -7.10
C ASP A 75 -25.04 -3.52 -5.96
N ASP A 76 -23.89 -3.66 -5.30
CA ASP A 76 -23.42 -2.76 -4.24
C ASP A 76 -22.21 -1.93 -4.72
N PRO A 77 -22.39 -0.60 -4.93
CA PRO A 77 -21.35 0.28 -5.44
C PRO A 77 -20.20 0.52 -4.45
N THR A 78 -20.31 0.02 -3.22
CA THR A 78 -19.28 0.15 -2.18
C THR A 78 -18.31 -1.03 -2.14
N VAL A 79 -18.55 -2.05 -2.97
CA VAL A 79 -17.72 -3.26 -3.00
C VAL A 79 -16.35 -2.96 -3.61
N ALA A 80 -15.32 -3.50 -2.96
CA ALA A 80 -13.95 -3.46 -3.45
C ALA A 80 -13.80 -4.30 -4.73
N VAL A 81 -13.19 -3.73 -5.75
CA VAL A 81 -13.01 -4.38 -7.05
C VAL A 81 -11.54 -4.60 -7.39
N GLN A 82 -11.30 -5.56 -8.27
CA GLN A 82 -10.02 -5.71 -8.92
C GLN A 82 -9.82 -4.55 -9.89
N TYR A 83 -8.74 -3.78 -9.69
CA TYR A 83 -8.41 -2.58 -10.49
C TYR A 83 -7.21 -2.80 -11.42
N TRP A 84 -6.88 -4.06 -11.72
CA TRP A 84 -5.78 -4.44 -12.61
C TRP A 84 -6.21 -5.59 -13.54
N PRO A 85 -5.60 -5.72 -14.73
CA PRO A 85 -5.86 -6.83 -15.64
C PRO A 85 -5.23 -8.14 -15.15
N GLU A 86 -5.91 -9.27 -15.37
CA GLU A 86 -5.32 -10.60 -15.14
C GLU A 86 -4.36 -11.03 -16.25
N GLU A 87 -4.64 -10.60 -17.48
CA GLU A 87 -3.82 -10.87 -18.66
C GLU A 87 -3.90 -9.67 -19.63
N GLY A 88 -2.84 -9.44 -20.40
CA GLY A 88 -2.83 -8.36 -21.39
C GLY A 88 -2.96 -6.98 -20.74
N TRP A 89 -4.03 -6.27 -21.05
CA TRP A 89 -4.24 -4.89 -20.60
C TRP A 89 -5.72 -4.54 -20.43
N GLU A 90 -5.97 -3.56 -19.56
CA GLU A 90 -7.29 -2.96 -19.33
C GLU A 90 -7.17 -1.42 -19.33
N ARG A 91 -8.29 -0.75 -19.63
CA ARG A 91 -8.37 0.71 -19.66
C ARG A 91 -9.15 1.24 -18.47
N TYR A 92 -8.57 2.20 -17.75
CA TYR A 92 -9.21 2.92 -16.65
C TYR A 92 -9.13 4.43 -16.92
N GLY A 93 -10.23 5.01 -17.44
CA GLY A 93 -10.22 6.41 -17.88
C GLY A 93 -9.22 6.63 -19.02
N ASP A 94 -8.23 7.51 -18.78
CA ASP A 94 -7.18 7.84 -19.76
C ASP A 94 -5.89 7.03 -19.57
N PHE A 95 -5.97 5.92 -18.84
CA PHE A 95 -4.84 5.05 -18.57
C PHE A 95 -5.06 3.66 -19.14
N GLU A 96 -4.06 3.14 -19.86
CA GLU A 96 -3.93 1.71 -20.13
C GLU A 96 -2.96 1.10 -19.13
N VAL A 97 -3.40 0.04 -18.47
CA VAL A 97 -2.58 -0.74 -17.53
C VAL A 97 -2.33 -2.08 -18.18
N HIS A 98 -1.08 -2.40 -18.43
CA HIS A 98 -0.65 -3.67 -19.03
C HIS A 98 0.02 -4.53 -17.98
N LEU A 99 -0.42 -5.77 -17.79
CA LEU A 99 0.27 -6.72 -16.93
C LEU A 99 1.52 -7.25 -17.65
N VAL A 100 2.69 -7.01 -17.06
CA VAL A 100 3.99 -7.43 -17.62
C VAL A 100 4.45 -8.74 -16.99
N SER A 101 4.32 -8.85 -15.67
CA SER A 101 4.69 -10.07 -14.95
C SER A 101 3.92 -10.22 -13.64
N GLU A 102 3.74 -11.47 -13.23
CA GLU A 102 3.16 -11.84 -11.94
C GLU A 102 4.00 -12.95 -11.31
N HIS A 103 4.35 -12.80 -10.04
CA HIS A 103 5.14 -13.77 -9.29
C HIS A 103 4.58 -14.00 -7.88
N MET A 104 4.29 -15.26 -7.56
CA MET A 104 3.84 -15.70 -6.23
C MET A 104 5.03 -16.03 -5.32
N PHE A 105 4.93 -15.71 -4.04
CA PHE A 105 5.97 -15.95 -3.04
C PHE A 105 5.43 -16.55 -1.76
N CYS A 106 6.35 -17.08 -0.94
CA CYS A 106 6.08 -17.64 0.40
C CYS A 106 4.84 -18.55 0.41
N GLY A 107 4.82 -19.57 -0.45
CA GLY A 107 3.67 -20.49 -0.49
C GLY A 107 2.34 -19.87 -0.92
N LYS A 108 2.37 -18.78 -1.72
CA LYS A 108 1.22 -17.97 -2.18
C LYS A 108 0.64 -17.02 -1.13
N GLU A 109 1.42 -16.64 -0.12
CA GLU A 109 1.02 -15.65 0.88
C GLU A 109 1.07 -14.21 0.37
N TYR A 110 1.87 -13.93 -0.66
CA TYR A 110 1.82 -12.67 -1.39
C TYR A 110 2.21 -12.83 -2.85
N VAL A 111 1.78 -11.87 -3.67
CA VAL A 111 2.05 -11.78 -5.10
C VAL A 111 2.67 -10.42 -5.44
N VAL A 112 3.57 -10.41 -6.42
CA VAL A 112 4.17 -9.18 -6.97
C VAL A 112 3.82 -9.09 -8.44
N ARG A 113 3.20 -7.97 -8.84
CA ARG A 113 2.85 -7.66 -10.22
C ARG A 113 3.65 -6.47 -10.72
N SER A 114 4.15 -6.57 -11.94
CA SER A 114 4.73 -5.45 -12.66
C SER A 114 3.75 -4.99 -13.73
N PHE A 115 3.43 -3.70 -13.71
CA PHE A 115 2.55 -3.06 -14.67
C PHE A 115 3.33 -2.08 -15.53
N TYR A 116 2.95 -2.04 -16.80
CA TYR A 116 3.27 -0.94 -17.70
C TYR A 116 2.05 -0.04 -17.82
N LEU A 117 2.17 1.17 -17.26
CA LEU A 117 1.12 2.18 -17.19
C LEU A 117 1.37 3.22 -18.28
N LYS A 118 0.41 3.40 -19.19
CA LYS A 118 0.47 4.38 -20.28
C LYS A 118 -0.63 5.42 -20.11
N ASN A 119 -0.24 6.69 -20.10
CA ASN A 119 -1.18 7.81 -20.16
C ASN A 119 -1.54 8.09 -21.63
N LEU A 120 -2.82 7.98 -21.97
CA LEU A 120 -3.32 8.14 -23.34
C LEU A 120 -3.36 9.59 -23.82
N GLN A 121 -3.39 10.56 -22.91
CA GLN A 121 -3.39 11.97 -23.25
C GLN A 121 -1.96 12.45 -23.58
N SER A 122 -0.97 12.09 -22.76
CA SER A 122 0.41 12.53 -22.93
C SER A 122 1.28 11.56 -23.74
N ASN A 123 0.84 10.31 -23.92
CA ASN A 123 1.64 9.17 -24.42
C ASN A 123 2.88 8.84 -23.58
N GLU A 124 3.00 9.42 -22.37
CA GLU A 124 4.05 9.05 -21.43
C GLU A 124 3.75 7.71 -20.75
N THR A 125 4.80 7.03 -20.31
CA THR A 125 4.70 5.68 -19.76
C THR A 125 5.51 5.53 -18.49
N ARG A 126 5.06 4.64 -17.60
CA ARG A 126 5.72 4.34 -16.32
C ARG A 126 5.60 2.87 -15.97
N THR A 127 6.60 2.36 -15.26
CA THR A 127 6.51 1.04 -14.62
C THR A 127 5.99 1.21 -13.20
N VAL A 128 4.95 0.46 -12.85
CA VAL A 128 4.36 0.43 -11.50
C VAL A 128 4.43 -0.99 -10.98
N THR A 129 4.91 -1.18 -9.76
CA THR A 129 4.95 -2.49 -9.11
C THR A 129 3.92 -2.56 -8.00
N GLN A 130 3.01 -3.53 -8.08
CA GLN A 130 2.07 -3.85 -7.01
C GLN A 130 2.58 -5.04 -6.21
N PHE A 131 2.67 -4.85 -4.90
CA PHE A 131 2.93 -5.85 -3.90
C PHE A 131 1.62 -6.15 -3.18
N HIS A 132 1.08 -7.35 -3.32
CA HIS A 132 -0.24 -7.69 -2.81
C HIS A 132 -0.13 -8.83 -1.80
N PHE A 133 -0.33 -8.49 -0.53
CA PHE A 133 -0.23 -9.39 0.60
C PHE A 133 -1.57 -10.10 0.84
N LEU A 134 -1.63 -11.39 0.50
CA LEU A 134 -2.86 -12.17 0.44
C LEU A 134 -3.21 -12.84 1.77
N ALA A 135 -2.21 -13.05 2.64
CA ALA A 135 -2.36 -13.82 3.87
C ALA A 135 -2.81 -12.98 5.09
N TRP A 136 -3.16 -11.71 4.92
CA TRP A 136 -3.53 -10.86 6.06
C TRP A 136 -4.79 -11.39 6.77
N SER A 137 -4.70 -11.57 8.09
CA SER A 137 -5.81 -11.99 8.96
C SER A 137 -6.04 -10.94 10.04
N THR A 138 -7.27 -10.43 10.13
CA THR A 138 -7.67 -9.51 11.20
C THR A 138 -7.82 -10.21 12.54
N GLU A 139 -8.16 -11.50 12.54
CA GLU A 139 -8.37 -12.30 13.75
C GLU A 139 -7.06 -12.77 14.39
N SER A 140 -6.09 -13.13 13.55
CA SER A 140 -4.79 -13.70 13.91
C SER A 140 -3.60 -13.03 13.20
N PRO A 141 -3.37 -11.71 13.34
CA PRO A 141 -2.29 -11.04 12.62
C PRO A 141 -0.89 -11.63 12.89
N SER A 142 -0.64 -12.14 14.10
CA SER A 142 0.66 -12.69 14.51
C SER A 142 1.09 -13.93 13.73
N SER A 143 0.16 -14.66 13.09
CA SER A 143 0.52 -15.87 12.33
C SER A 143 1.35 -15.56 11.08
N VAL A 144 1.38 -14.30 10.63
CA VAL A 144 2.04 -13.88 9.38
C VAL A 144 3.19 -12.90 9.60
N SER A 145 3.70 -12.75 10.84
CA SER A 145 4.77 -11.79 11.17
C SER A 145 6.01 -11.95 10.30
N THR A 146 6.56 -13.16 10.23
CA THR A 146 7.77 -13.45 9.44
C THR A 146 7.57 -13.16 7.96
N THR A 147 6.45 -13.60 7.37
CA THR A 147 6.12 -13.33 5.96
C THR A 147 5.90 -11.83 5.71
N MET A 148 5.26 -11.11 6.64
CA MET A 148 5.06 -9.66 6.55
C MET A 148 6.40 -8.91 6.53
N LEU A 149 7.36 -9.31 7.38
CA LEU A 149 8.70 -8.73 7.41
C LEU A 149 9.46 -9.03 6.11
N GLU A 150 9.36 -10.24 5.56
CA GLU A 150 9.95 -10.58 4.26
C GLU A 150 9.34 -9.74 3.12
N PHE A 151 8.01 -9.69 3.07
CA PHE A 151 7.24 -8.87 2.13
C PHE A 151 7.67 -7.41 2.19
N ARG A 152 7.74 -6.82 3.39
CA ARG A 152 8.22 -5.46 3.62
C ARG A 152 9.64 -5.25 3.10
N ARG A 153 10.58 -6.17 3.40
CA ARG A 153 11.96 -6.07 2.89
C ARG A 153 11.99 -6.04 1.36
N ARG A 154 11.08 -6.77 0.70
CA ARG A 154 10.96 -6.79 -0.76
C ARG A 154 10.38 -5.48 -1.32
N VAL A 155 9.34 -4.94 -0.69
CA VAL A 155 8.80 -3.61 -1.00
C VAL A 155 9.91 -2.55 -0.89
N ASN A 156 10.70 -2.58 0.18
CA ASN A 156 11.72 -1.57 0.44
C ASN A 156 12.99 -1.71 -0.41
N LYS A 157 13.23 -2.89 -1.00
CA LYS A 157 14.27 -3.11 -2.01
C LYS A 157 13.81 -2.72 -3.43
N SER A 158 12.51 -2.50 -3.64
CA SER A 158 11.99 -2.09 -4.95
C SER A 158 12.42 -0.67 -5.30
N PHE A 159 12.48 -0.38 -6.61
CA PHE A 159 12.85 0.94 -7.09
C PHE A 159 11.86 2.00 -6.55
N ARG A 160 12.40 3.05 -5.93
CA ARG A 160 11.63 4.23 -5.52
C ARG A 160 12.09 5.44 -6.31
N GLY A 161 11.17 6.07 -7.03
CA GLY A 161 11.41 7.38 -7.62
C GLY A 161 11.67 8.45 -6.54
N LYS A 162 12.35 9.52 -6.90
CA LYS A 162 12.52 10.68 -6.01
C LYS A 162 11.15 11.29 -5.74
N CYS A 163 10.80 11.51 -4.47
CA CYS A 163 9.49 12.08 -4.06
C CYS A 163 8.28 11.25 -4.55
N SER A 164 8.43 9.93 -4.68
CA SER A 164 7.35 9.01 -5.05
C SER A 164 6.82 8.32 -3.79
N PRO A 165 5.63 8.69 -3.27
CA PRO A 165 5.04 8.02 -2.12
C PRO A 165 4.63 6.59 -2.47
N ILE A 166 4.71 5.67 -1.49
CA ILE A 166 4.12 4.34 -1.63
C ILE A 166 2.63 4.45 -1.36
N ILE A 167 1.82 3.95 -2.30
CA ILE A 167 0.38 3.81 -2.08
C ILE A 167 0.16 2.52 -1.29
N ILE A 168 -0.55 2.60 -0.17
CA ILE A 168 -0.92 1.48 0.68
C ILE A 168 -2.45 1.47 0.80
N HIS A 169 -3.07 0.33 0.55
CA HIS A 169 -4.52 0.19 0.69
C HIS A 169 -4.94 -1.16 1.27
N CYS A 170 -6.16 -1.14 1.79
CA CYS A 170 -7.00 -2.25 2.21
C CYS A 170 -8.46 -1.78 2.08
N PRO A 171 -9.49 -2.60 2.34
CA PRO A 171 -10.87 -2.24 1.99
C PRO A 171 -11.31 -0.85 2.49
N ASP A 172 -10.94 -0.48 3.71
CA ASP A 172 -11.23 0.84 4.31
C ASP A 172 -10.01 1.80 4.34
N GLY A 173 -8.86 1.35 3.85
CA GLY A 173 -7.59 2.06 3.92
C GLY A 173 -7.09 2.39 5.32
N SER A 174 -7.58 1.75 6.37
CA SER A 174 -7.33 2.16 7.76
C SER A 174 -6.76 1.04 8.61
N GLY A 175 -7.43 -0.12 8.69
CA GLY A 175 -7.01 -1.23 9.56
C GLY A 175 -5.66 -1.83 9.16
N ALA A 176 -5.67 -2.68 8.12
CA ALA A 176 -4.46 -3.34 7.63
C ALA A 176 -3.45 -2.34 7.04
N THR A 177 -3.95 -1.31 6.34
CA THR A 177 -3.14 -0.20 5.80
C THR A 177 -2.36 0.50 6.90
N GLY A 178 -3.03 0.93 7.97
CA GLY A 178 -2.39 1.58 9.11
C GLY A 178 -1.40 0.67 9.83
N THR A 179 -1.71 -0.63 9.89
CA THR A 179 -0.84 -1.64 10.52
C THR A 179 0.48 -1.80 9.75
N TYR A 180 0.41 -1.97 8.43
CA TYR A 180 1.60 -2.03 7.57
C TYR A 180 2.37 -0.71 7.60
N LEU A 181 1.67 0.42 7.51
CA LEU A 181 2.27 1.75 7.48
C LEU A 181 3.04 2.05 8.77
N LEU A 182 2.45 1.78 9.95
CA LEU A 182 3.13 1.99 11.23
C LEU A 182 4.37 1.09 11.34
N LEU A 183 4.24 -0.19 10.98
CA LEU A 183 5.37 -1.12 10.96
C LEU A 183 6.50 -0.61 10.05
N ASP A 184 6.16 -0.19 8.82
CA ASP A 184 7.16 0.26 7.86
C ASP A 184 7.86 1.54 8.31
N MET A 185 7.09 2.52 8.79
CA MET A 185 7.61 3.80 9.27
C MET A 185 8.57 3.62 10.44
N VAL A 186 8.19 2.85 11.46
CA VAL A 186 9.05 2.63 12.64
C VAL A 186 10.32 1.88 12.26
N LEU A 187 10.22 0.81 11.47
CA LEU A 187 11.40 0.04 11.05
C LEU A 187 12.33 0.85 10.14
N ASN A 188 11.81 1.75 9.29
CA ASN A 188 12.64 2.68 8.51
C ASN A 188 13.38 3.67 9.42
N ARG A 189 12.72 4.17 10.48
CA ARG A 189 13.37 5.03 11.48
C ARG A 189 14.50 4.30 12.22
N ILE A 190 14.30 3.04 12.60
CA ILE A 190 15.35 2.18 13.19
C ILE A 190 16.53 2.05 12.22
N GLN A 191 16.27 1.73 10.96
CA GLN A 191 17.32 1.57 9.94
C GLN A 191 18.12 2.86 9.67
N ARG A 192 17.51 4.03 9.90
CA ARG A 192 18.18 5.34 9.83
C ARG A 192 18.96 5.69 11.10
N GLY A 193 18.94 4.83 12.13
CA GLY A 193 19.69 5.01 13.37
C GLY A 193 18.97 5.84 14.44
N ILE A 194 17.65 6.03 14.33
CA ILE A 194 16.87 6.67 15.39
C ILE A 194 16.83 5.72 16.60
N LYS A 195 17.32 6.20 17.76
CA LYS A 195 17.51 5.40 18.98
C LYS A 195 16.28 5.38 19.88
N GLU A 196 15.55 6.49 19.93
CA GLU A 196 14.35 6.63 20.76
C GLU A 196 13.12 6.58 19.86
N LEU A 197 12.25 5.60 20.11
CA LEU A 197 11.06 5.36 19.31
C LEU A 197 9.86 5.26 20.22
N ASP A 198 8.95 6.21 20.07
CA ASP A 198 7.62 6.13 20.63
C ASP A 198 6.66 5.65 19.54
N ILE A 199 6.31 4.37 19.61
CA ILE A 199 5.43 3.71 18.63
C ILE A 199 3.99 4.22 18.79
N ALA A 200 3.57 4.59 20.01
CA ALA A 200 2.26 5.16 20.26
C ALA A 200 2.17 6.58 19.68
N ALA A 201 3.16 7.43 19.94
CA ALA A 201 3.23 8.76 19.34
C ALA A 201 3.35 8.70 17.81
N THR A 202 4.04 7.68 17.26
CA THR A 202 4.09 7.47 15.81
C THR A 202 2.71 7.09 15.25
N LEU A 203 1.93 6.29 15.97
CA LEU A 203 0.55 5.99 15.59
C LEU A 203 -0.36 7.22 15.67
N GLU A 204 -0.23 8.05 16.71
CA GLU A 204 -0.96 9.31 16.84
C GLU A 204 -0.64 10.25 15.66
N HIS A 205 0.64 10.40 15.31
CA HIS A 205 1.08 11.17 14.15
C HIS A 205 0.50 10.67 12.82
N ILE A 206 0.32 9.35 12.66
CA ILE A 206 -0.37 8.79 11.49
C ILE A 206 -1.86 9.12 11.55
N ARG A 207 -2.50 9.01 12.72
CA ARG A 207 -3.93 9.26 12.92
C ARG A 207 -4.34 10.71 12.72
N ASP A 208 -3.43 11.66 12.98
CA ASP A 208 -3.62 13.07 12.66
C ASP A 208 -3.76 13.31 11.15
N GLN A 209 -3.19 12.42 10.33
CA GLN A 209 -3.17 12.52 8.87
C GLN A 209 -4.21 11.61 8.20
N ARG A 210 -4.52 10.46 8.83
CA ARG A 210 -5.61 9.56 8.44
C ARG A 210 -6.24 8.94 9.67
N GLN A 211 -7.46 9.37 9.98
CA GLN A 211 -8.19 8.90 11.14
C GLN A 211 -8.47 7.40 11.07
N GLY A 212 -8.51 6.75 12.24
CA GLY A 212 -8.90 5.35 12.36
C GLY A 212 -7.84 4.33 11.92
N THR A 213 -6.62 4.74 11.57
CA THR A 213 -5.53 3.79 11.28
C THR A 213 -5.19 2.94 12.50
N VAL A 214 -4.92 1.65 12.27
CA VAL A 214 -4.76 0.62 13.32
C VAL A 214 -6.02 0.60 14.21
N GLN A 215 -7.01 -0.18 13.80
CA GLN A 215 -8.36 -0.17 14.40
C GLN A 215 -8.48 -1.03 15.65
N THR A 216 -7.64 -2.06 15.80
CA THR A 216 -7.76 -3.03 16.89
C THR A 216 -6.50 -3.12 17.72
N LYS A 217 -6.66 -3.49 19.01
CA LYS A 217 -5.54 -3.77 19.90
C LYS A 217 -4.62 -4.85 19.33
N LYS A 218 -5.19 -5.90 18.72
CA LYS A 218 -4.44 -7.00 18.08
C LYS A 218 -3.54 -6.51 16.95
N GLN A 219 -3.99 -5.55 16.14
CA GLN A 219 -3.16 -4.93 15.11
C GLN A 219 -1.99 -4.16 15.71
N PHE A 220 -2.20 -3.42 16.79
CA PHE A 220 -1.13 -2.71 17.46
C PHE A 220 -0.12 -3.66 18.14
N GLU A 221 -0.61 -4.69 18.84
CA GLU A 221 0.23 -5.75 19.43
C GLU A 221 1.07 -6.47 18.37
N PHE A 222 0.48 -6.73 17.20
CA PHE A 222 1.21 -7.29 16.06
C PHE A 222 2.39 -6.42 15.64
N VAL A 223 2.19 -5.10 15.51
CA VAL A 223 3.27 -4.19 15.12
C VAL A 223 4.41 -4.23 16.14
N LEU A 224 4.10 -4.18 17.43
CA LEU A 224 5.10 -4.26 18.50
C LEU A 224 5.91 -5.58 18.41
N ALA A 225 5.22 -6.70 18.23
CA ALA A 225 5.85 -8.01 18.12
C ALA A 225 6.74 -8.11 16.87
N ALA A 226 6.24 -7.68 15.70
CA ALA A 226 6.98 -7.70 14.44
C ALA A 226 8.22 -6.80 14.47
N ILE A 227 8.14 -5.63 15.11
CA ILE A 227 9.32 -4.75 15.32
C ILE A 227 10.36 -5.45 16.18
N ALA A 228 9.95 -6.07 17.30
CA ALA A 228 10.87 -6.79 18.16
C ALA A 228 11.53 -7.97 17.44
N GLU A 229 10.78 -8.72 16.62
CA GLU A 229 11.30 -9.80 15.77
C GLU A 229 12.36 -9.27 14.79
N GLU A 230 12.09 -8.18 14.08
CA GLU A 230 13.03 -7.60 13.12
C GLU A 230 14.30 -7.08 13.79
N VAL A 231 14.17 -6.38 14.92
CA VAL A 231 15.33 -5.88 15.68
C VAL A 231 16.21 -7.04 16.16
N ASN A 232 15.60 -8.11 16.67
CA ASN A 232 16.34 -9.31 17.05
C ASN A 232 17.07 -9.94 15.86
N ALA A 233 16.45 -9.97 14.67
CA ALA A 233 17.08 -10.46 13.45
C ALA A 233 18.27 -9.59 13.02
N LEU A 234 18.14 -8.26 13.10
CA LEU A 234 19.23 -7.32 12.81
C LEU A 234 20.42 -7.49 13.75
N LEU A 235 20.17 -7.65 15.06
CA LEU A 235 21.23 -7.89 16.05
C LEU A 235 21.98 -9.20 15.79
N LYS A 236 21.25 -10.29 15.47
CA LYS A 236 21.87 -11.58 15.12
C LYS A 236 22.74 -11.50 13.87
N ALA A 237 22.28 -10.78 12.83
CA ALA A 237 23.06 -10.59 11.61
C ALA A 237 24.34 -9.77 11.84
N THR A 238 24.33 -8.84 12.80
CA THR A 238 25.51 -8.02 13.15
C THR A 238 26.54 -8.85 13.93
N ASN A 239 26.09 -9.68 14.88
CA ASN A 239 26.95 -10.52 15.70
C ASN A 239 27.55 -11.72 14.93
N GLY A 240 26.90 -12.18 13.85
CA GLY A 240 27.42 -13.26 13.00
C GLY A 240 28.50 -12.84 11.99
N ASN A 241 28.72 -11.53 11.83
CA ASN A 241 29.77 -10.95 10.99
C ASN A 241 30.99 -10.46 11.80
N SER A 242 31.03 -10.77 13.10
CA SER A 242 32.15 -10.49 14.03
C SER A 242 32.89 -11.78 14.36
#